data_AF-A0A954FBJ0-F1
#
_entry.id   AF-A0A954FBJ0-F1
#
_cell.length_a   1.000
_cell.length_b   1.000
_cell.length_c   1.000
_cell.angle_alpha   90.00
_cell.angle_beta   90.00
_cell.angle_gamma   90.00
#
_symmetry.space_group_name_H-M   'P 1'
#
loop_
_entity.id
_entity.type
_entity.pdbx_description
1 polymer ?
#
loop_
_entity_poly.entity_id
_entity_poly.type
_entity_poly.pdbx_seq_one_letter_code
_entity_poly.pdbx_strand_id
1 'polypeptide(L)'
;MRALNLLRAAGGTFTRRRYRRAAHSFLAQTSRCREVQQQTLQRILQLNADSDFSREWKLDGSCTIEDFQARFPVSDYERFRPWIDRVKNGETTALLGAANRLLM
;
A
#
# COMPACT_ATOMS: atom_id res chain seq x y z
N MET A 1 -34.35 -13.06 -29.04
CA MET A 1 -33.67 -11.74 -29.00
C MET A 1 -33.89 -10.95 -27.70
N ARG A 2 -35.09 -10.92 -27.07
CA ARG A 2 -35.34 -10.15 -25.83
C ARG A 2 -34.56 -10.63 -24.59
N ALA A 3 -34.38 -11.95 -24.41
CA ALA A 3 -33.67 -12.52 -23.25
C ALA A 3 -32.17 -12.17 -23.21
N LEU A 4 -31.51 -12.13 -24.37
CA LEU A 4 -30.09 -11.75 -24.50
C LEU A 4 -29.83 -10.27 -24.14
N ASN A 5 -30.78 -9.38 -24.45
CA ASN A 5 -30.68 -7.96 -24.08
C ASN A 5 -30.90 -7.73 -22.59
N LEU A 6 -31.79 -8.51 -21.96
CA LEU A 6 -32.00 -8.49 -20.50
C LEU A 6 -30.77 -9.00 -19.73
N LEU A 7 -30.14 -10.08 -20.20
CA LEU A 7 -28.89 -10.59 -19.61
C LEU A 7 -27.74 -9.59 -19.73
N ARG A 8 -27.61 -8.90 -20.88
CA ARG A 8 -26.63 -7.81 -21.07
C ARG A 8 -26.93 -6.60 -20.17
N ALA A 9 -28.19 -6.22 -20.03
CA ALA A 9 -28.61 -5.13 -19.13
C ALA A 9 -28.37 -5.48 -17.65
N ALA A 10 -28.63 -6.73 -17.24
CA ALA A 10 -28.38 -7.20 -15.88
C ALA A 10 -26.88 -7.23 -15.55
N GLY A 11 -26.04 -7.74 -16.46
CA GLY A 11 -24.58 -7.70 -16.34
C GLY A 11 -24.03 -6.28 -16.29
N GLY A 12 -24.54 -5.38 -17.14
CA GLY A 12 -24.19 -3.96 -17.13
C GLY A 12 -24.63 -3.23 -15.86
N THR A 13 -25.72 -3.65 -15.23
CA THR A 13 -26.20 -3.06 -13.97
C THR A 13 -25.31 -3.47 -12.79
N PHE A 14 -24.84 -4.71 -12.77
CA PHE A 14 -23.89 -5.20 -11.77
C PHE A 14 -22.55 -4.44 -11.85
N THR A 15 -21.96 -4.34 -13.04
CA THR A 15 -20.70 -3.59 -13.23
C THR A 15 -20.89 -2.12 -12.89
N ARG A 16 -21.97 -1.47 -13.36
CA ARG A 16 -22.28 -0.07 -13.04
C ARG A 16 -22.43 0.16 -11.54
N ARG A 17 -23.08 -0.74 -10.80
CA ARG A 17 -23.22 -0.65 -9.33
C ARG A 17 -21.86 -0.76 -8.64
N ARG A 18 -20.99 -1.66 -9.09
CA ARG A 18 -19.62 -1.79 -8.58
C ARG A 18 -18.79 -0.53 -8.82
N TYR A 19 -18.78 -0.01 -10.06
CA TYR A 19 -18.04 1.21 -10.40
C TYR A 19 -18.56 2.42 -9.63
N ARG A 20 -19.88 2.58 -9.50
CA ARG A 20 -20.45 3.67 -8.69
C ARG A 20 -20.02 3.59 -7.23
N ARG A 21 -20.01 2.40 -6.64
CA ARG A 21 -19.52 2.21 -5.26
C ARG A 21 -18.03 2.54 -5.13
N ALA A 22 -17.20 2.09 -6.07
CA ALA A 22 -15.78 2.41 -6.09
C ALA A 22 -15.54 3.93 -6.21
N ALA A 23 -16.27 4.60 -7.11
CA ALA A 23 -16.20 6.05 -7.28
C ALA A 23 -16.67 6.79 -6.02
N HIS A 24 -17.77 6.39 -5.40
CA HIS A 24 -18.23 6.98 -4.13
C HIS A 24 -17.21 6.78 -3.01
N SER A 25 -16.63 5.59 -2.88
CA SER A 25 -15.59 5.31 -1.88
C SER A 25 -14.36 6.17 -2.11
N PHE A 26 -13.91 6.30 -3.36
CA PHE A 26 -12.78 7.15 -3.73
C PHE A 26 -13.06 8.61 -3.38
N LEU A 27 -14.19 9.17 -3.80
CA LEU A 27 -14.56 10.56 -3.49
C LEU A 27 -14.68 10.80 -1.98
N ALA A 28 -15.26 9.85 -1.23
CA ALA A 28 -15.31 9.94 0.23
C ALA A 28 -13.89 9.97 0.85
N GLN A 29 -12.96 9.15 0.34
CA GLN A 29 -11.55 9.19 0.78
C GLN A 29 -10.87 10.51 0.44
N THR A 30 -11.15 11.11 -0.73
CA THR A 30 -10.56 12.41 -1.10
C THR A 30 -11.02 13.54 -0.17
N SER A 31 -12.22 13.46 0.40
CA SER A 31 -12.67 14.43 1.42
C SER A 31 -11.96 14.29 2.77
N ARG A 32 -11.30 13.14 3.03
CA ARG A 32 -10.57 12.83 4.28
C ARG A 32 -9.10 12.51 4.02
N CYS A 33 -8.49 13.17 3.04
CA CYS A 33 -7.13 12.86 2.56
C CYS A 33 -6.09 12.71 3.68
N ARG A 34 -6.08 13.63 4.66
CA ARG A 34 -5.09 13.62 5.75
C ARG A 34 -5.19 12.34 6.59
N GLU A 35 -6.39 11.97 7.00
CA GLU A 35 -6.65 10.77 7.78
C GLU A 35 -6.27 9.51 6.99
N VAL A 36 -6.67 9.45 5.71
CA VAL A 36 -6.35 8.33 4.81
C VAL A 36 -4.84 8.17 4.62
N GLN A 37 -4.10 9.27 4.44
CA GLN A 37 -2.64 9.23 4.31
C GLN A 37 -1.96 8.77 5.61
N GLN A 38 -2.43 9.26 6.77
CA GLN A 38 -1.90 8.82 8.07
C GLN A 38 -2.15 7.32 8.30
N GLN A 39 -3.35 6.82 8.02
CA GLN A 39 -3.67 5.39 8.09
C GLN A 39 -2.82 4.57 7.12
N THR A 40 -2.55 5.10 5.92
CA THR A 40 -1.71 4.44 4.92
C THR A 40 -0.27 4.31 5.41
N LEU A 41 0.30 5.39 5.95
CA LEU A 41 1.64 5.38 6.55
C LEU A 41 1.72 4.33 7.68
N GLN A 42 0.77 4.36 8.61
CA GLN A 42 0.72 3.39 9.71
C GLN A 42 0.65 1.94 9.22
N ARG A 43 -0.18 1.67 8.20
CA ARG A 43 -0.29 0.33 7.61
C ARG A 43 1.03 -0.13 6.99
N ILE A 44 1.75 0.76 6.29
CA ILE A 44 3.04 0.43 5.66
C ILE A 44 4.11 0.15 6.71
N LEU A 45 4.16 0.98 7.76
CA LEU A 45 5.11 0.81 8.87
C LEU A 45 4.86 -0.50 9.62
N GLN A 46 3.61 -0.78 9.99
CA GLN A 46 3.24 -2.04 10.64
C GLN A 46 3.55 -3.26 9.78
N LEU A 47 3.26 -3.18 8.48
CA LEU A 47 3.47 -4.28 7.53
C LEU A 47 4.96 -4.63 7.35
N ASN A 48 5.87 -3.67 7.57
CA ASN A 48 7.30 -3.86 7.33
C ASN A 48 8.17 -3.69 8.58
N ALA A 49 7.58 -3.53 9.76
CA ALA A 49 8.30 -3.25 11.01
C ALA A 49 9.40 -4.29 11.33
N ASP A 50 9.21 -5.53 10.86
CA ASP A 50 10.13 -6.65 11.01
C ASP A 50 11.06 -6.87 9.80
N SER A 51 11.16 -5.92 8.87
CA SER A 51 12.23 -5.92 7.86
C SER A 51 13.55 -5.43 8.47
N ASP A 52 14.67 -5.87 7.90
CA ASP A 52 15.99 -5.40 8.35
C ASP A 52 16.13 -3.88 8.18
N PHE A 53 15.65 -3.34 7.04
CA PHE A 53 15.62 -1.91 6.78
C PHE A 53 14.84 -1.14 7.87
N SER A 54 13.65 -1.63 8.22
CA SER A 54 12.82 -0.95 9.22
C SER A 54 13.44 -1.04 10.61
N ARG A 55 14.09 -2.15 10.97
CA ARG A 55 14.86 -2.26 12.22
C ARG A 55 16.01 -1.26 12.29
N GLU A 56 16.80 -1.16 11.21
CA GLU A 56 17.95 -0.25 11.12
C GLU A 56 17.53 1.21 11.39
N TRP A 57 16.45 1.64 10.74
CA TRP A 57 15.94 3.02 10.85
C TRP A 57 14.93 3.22 11.99
N LYS A 58 14.68 2.18 12.80
CA LYS A 58 13.67 2.17 13.87
C LYS A 58 12.30 2.62 13.35
N LEU A 59 11.86 2.08 12.23
CA LEU A 59 10.57 2.37 11.61
C LEU A 59 9.58 1.27 11.99
N ASP A 60 8.68 1.53 12.92
CA ASP A 60 7.68 0.57 13.35
C ASP A 60 6.29 1.19 13.43
N GLY A 61 5.29 0.37 13.78
CA GLY A 61 3.89 0.78 13.84
C GLY A 61 3.54 1.79 14.95
N SER A 62 4.50 2.21 15.77
CA SER A 62 4.33 3.28 16.76
C SER A 62 4.80 4.65 16.26
N CYS A 63 5.54 4.70 15.13
CA CYS A 63 6.07 5.96 14.61
C CYS A 63 4.94 6.92 14.22
N THR A 64 5.03 8.16 14.70
CA THR A 64 4.27 9.29 14.17
C THR A 64 4.81 9.71 12.79
N ILE A 65 4.12 10.65 12.12
CA ILE A 65 4.64 11.22 10.87
C ILE A 65 5.92 12.02 11.13
N GLU A 66 5.99 12.71 12.27
CA GLU A 66 7.16 13.45 12.73
C GLU A 66 8.33 12.50 13.02
N ASP A 67 8.08 11.37 13.69
CA ASP A 67 9.09 10.33 13.91
C ASP A 67 9.65 9.79 12.59
N PHE A 68 8.78 9.47 11.64
CA PHE A 68 9.18 8.95 10.34
C PHE A 68 10.08 9.95 9.60
N GLN A 69 9.69 11.23 9.56
CA GLN A 69 10.43 12.30 8.90
C GLN A 69 11.78 12.59 9.59
N ALA A 70 11.84 12.48 10.92
CA ALA A 70 13.08 12.66 11.68
C ALA A 70 14.04 11.49 11.53
N ARG A 71 13.53 10.26 11.42
CA ARG A 71 14.34 9.03 11.33
C ARG A 71 14.85 8.77 9.93
N PHE A 72 14.05 9.03 8.89
CA PHE A 72 14.42 8.72 7.51
C PHE A 72 14.21 9.91 6.56
N PRO A 73 15.28 10.44 5.94
CA PRO A 73 15.17 11.57 5.01
C PRO A 73 14.67 11.12 3.63
N VAL A 74 14.18 12.09 2.86
CA VAL A 74 13.99 11.90 1.42
C VAL A 74 15.31 11.46 0.80
N SER A 75 15.29 10.31 0.11
CA SER A 75 16.49 9.61 -0.34
C SER A 75 16.35 9.14 -1.79
N ASP A 76 17.48 8.88 -2.43
CA ASP A 76 17.56 8.33 -3.78
C ASP A 76 17.69 6.79 -3.77
N TYR A 77 17.81 6.23 -4.97
CA TYR A 77 17.97 4.79 -5.17
C TYR A 77 19.23 4.22 -4.52
N GLU A 78 20.33 4.98 -4.46
CA GLU A 78 21.63 4.49 -3.98
C GLU A 78 21.58 4.11 -2.51
N ARG A 79 20.81 4.84 -1.69
CA ARG A 79 20.57 4.45 -0.28
C ARG A 79 19.87 3.10 -0.14
N PHE A 80 18.98 2.76 -1.08
CA PHE A 80 18.23 1.50 -1.06
C PHE A 80 18.98 0.35 -1.74
N ARG A 81 19.94 0.65 -2.63
CA ARG A 81 20.67 -0.35 -3.43
C ARG A 81 21.15 -1.56 -2.62
N PRO A 82 21.79 -1.43 -1.44
CA PRO A 82 22.25 -2.61 -0.69
C PRO A 82 21.13 -3.55 -0.28
N TRP A 83 19.98 -3.00 0.10
CA TRP A 83 18.80 -3.77 0.50
C TRP A 83 18.12 -4.41 -0.70
N ILE A 84 18.04 -3.67 -1.82
CA ILE A 84 17.47 -4.17 -3.08
C ILE A 84 18.31 -5.33 -3.62
N ASP A 85 19.64 -5.25 -3.55
CA ASP A 85 20.53 -6.34 -3.99
C ASP A 85 20.35 -7.60 -3.15
N ARG A 86 20.12 -7.47 -1.83
CA ARG A 86 19.76 -8.61 -0.97
C ARG A 86 18.42 -9.24 -1.37
N VAL A 87 17.39 -8.43 -1.62
CA VAL A 87 16.09 -8.93 -2.11
C VAL A 87 16.24 -9.66 -3.45
N LYS A 88 17.03 -9.12 -4.38
CA LYS A 88 17.33 -9.76 -5.67
C LYS A 88 17.99 -11.14 -5.52
N ASN A 89 18.79 -11.31 -4.48
CA ASN A 89 19.44 -12.58 -4.15
C ASN A 89 18.56 -13.53 -3.32
N GLY A 90 17.29 -13.18 -3.09
CA GLY A 90 16.30 -14.02 -2.39
C GLY A 90 16.08 -13.67 -0.93
N GLU A 91 16.84 -12.72 -0.35
CA GLU A 91 16.66 -12.27 1.03
C GLU A 91 15.55 -11.20 1.12
N THR A 92 14.29 -11.62 0.98
CA THR A 92 13.15 -10.68 0.96
C THR A 92 12.98 -9.88 2.24
N THR A 93 13.40 -10.43 3.39
CA THR A 93 13.37 -9.77 4.71
C THR A 93 14.24 -8.52 4.81
N ALA A 94 15.14 -8.29 3.84
CA ALA A 94 15.95 -7.09 3.78
C ALA A 94 15.09 -5.81 3.68
N LEU A 95 13.97 -5.85 2.94
CA LEU A 95 13.06 -4.71 2.75
C LEU A 95 11.62 -4.99 3.18
N LEU A 96 11.20 -6.25 3.15
CA LEU A 96 9.80 -6.63 3.33
C LEU A 96 9.60 -7.28 4.69
N GLY A 97 8.53 -6.92 5.38
CA GLY A 97 8.12 -7.64 6.59
C GLY A 97 7.59 -9.05 6.29
N ALA A 98 7.47 -9.91 7.30
CA ALA A 98 7.07 -11.31 7.12
C ALA A 98 5.69 -11.47 6.46
N ALA A 99 4.78 -10.52 6.69
CA ALA A 99 3.45 -10.49 6.07
C ALA A 99 3.44 -9.82 4.67
N ASN A 100 4.53 -9.17 4.27
CA ASN A 100 4.66 -8.49 2.99
C ASN A 100 5.35 -9.39 1.96
N ARG A 101 4.56 -10.07 1.14
CA ARG A 101 5.08 -10.95 0.11
C ARG A 101 5.50 -10.17 -1.12
N LEU A 102 6.68 -10.48 -1.66
CA LEU A 102 7.11 -10.01 -2.97
C LEU A 102 6.12 -10.55 -4.02
N LEU A 103 5.47 -9.64 -4.75
CA LEU A 103 4.65 -10.00 -5.89
C LEU A 103 5.57 -10.12 -7.11
N MET A 104 5.60 -11.31 -7.69
CA MET A 104 6.34 -11.63 -8.92
C MET A 104 5.36 -11.75 -10.09
#